data_AF-A0A1V6DHI0-F1
#
_entry.id   AF-A0A1V6DHI0-F1
#
_cell.length_a   1.000
_cell.length_b   1.000
_cell.length_c   1.000
_cell.angle_alpha   90.00
_cell.angle_beta   90.00
_cell.angle_gamma   90.00
#
_symmetry.space_group_name_H-M   'P 1'
#
loop_
_entity.id
_entity.type
_entity.pdbx_description
1 polymer ?
#
loop_
_entity_poly.entity_id
_entity_poly.type
_entity_poly.pdbx_seq_one_letter_code
_entity_poly.pdbx_strand_id
1 'polypeptide(L)' 'MAIGAGVSFFILGWIGFDSSLPQQTDHTITMIRILFLAIPIAGLAFSMISLTRFPLTHEKMMEIRTALEARRGKV' A
#
# COMPACT_ATOMS: atom_id res chain seq x y z
N MET A 1 10.22 4.06 -10.59
CA MET A 1 9.36 3.53 -11.67
C MET A 1 9.58 2.04 -11.96
N ALA A 2 10.77 1.45 -11.72
CA ALA A 2 11.04 0.04 -12.05
C ALA A 2 10.28 -1.01 -11.22
N ILE A 3 10.13 -0.80 -9.90
CA ILE A 3 9.51 -1.82 -9.02
C ILE A 3 8.01 -1.99 -9.32
N GLY A 4 7.29 -0.89 -9.50
CA GLY A 4 5.84 -0.94 -9.80
C GLY A 4 5.54 -1.65 -11.11
N ALA A 5 6.37 -1.43 -12.15
CA ALA A 5 6.23 -2.12 -13.43
C ALA A 5 6.51 -3.62 -13.30
N GLY A 6 7.59 -4.01 -12.61
CA GLY A 6 7.95 -5.43 -12.43
C GLY A 6 6.89 -6.22 -11.67
N VAL A 7 6.36 -5.65 -10.57
CA VAL A 7 5.28 -6.27 -9.78
C VAL A 7 4.00 -6.39 -10.62
N SER A 8 3.68 -5.38 -11.43
CA SER A 8 2.50 -5.41 -12.30
C SER A 8 2.57 -6.55 -13.31
N PHE A 9 3.72 -6.73 -14.00
CA PHE A 9 3.87 -7.83 -14.96
C PHE A 9 3.81 -9.21 -14.31
N PHE A 10 4.37 -9.36 -13.11
CA PHE A 10 4.28 -10.62 -12.36
C PHE A 10 2.82 -10.98 -12.03
N ILE A 11 2.04 -10.02 -11.53
CA ILE A 11 0.63 -10.24 -11.18
C ILE A 11 -0.19 -10.59 -12.43
N LEU A 12 0.03 -9.88 -13.53
CA LEU A 12 -0.67 -10.16 -14.80
C LEU A 12 -0.35 -11.56 -15.34
N GLY A 13 0.92 -11.96 -15.32
CA GLY A 13 1.30 -13.33 -15.70
C GLY A 13 0.66 -14.39 -14.80
N TRP A 14 0.56 -14.12 -13.50
CA TRP A 14 -0.02 -15.06 -12.53
C TRP A 14 -1.52 -15.33 -12.77
N ILE A 15 -2.29 -14.33 -13.19
CA ILE A 15 -3.72 -14.48 -13.49
C ILE A 15 -4.01 -15.02 -14.90
N GLY A 16 -2.97 -15.36 -15.68
CA GLY A 16 -3.10 -15.86 -17.04
C GLY A 16 -3.47 -14.77 -18.05
N PHE A 17 -2.95 -13.55 -17.88
CA PHE A 17 -3.07 -12.51 -18.89
C PHE A 17 -2.09 -12.76 -20.04
N ASP A 18 -2.57 -12.66 -21.28
CA ASP A 18 -1.76 -12.79 -22.49
C ASP A 18 -2.06 -11.66 -23.48
N SER A 19 -1.12 -10.73 -23.69
CA SER A 19 -1.29 -9.59 -24.59
C SER A 19 -1.41 -9.96 -26.07
N SER A 20 -1.08 -11.20 -26.46
CA SER A 20 -1.16 -11.67 -27.84
C SER A 20 -2.57 -12.13 -28.24
N LEU A 21 -3.45 -12.38 -27.26
CA LEU A 21 -4.82 -12.83 -27.51
C LEU A 21 -5.74 -11.63 -27.80
N PRO A 22 -6.55 -11.68 -28.88
CA PRO A 22 -7.52 -10.62 -29.20
C PRO A 22 -8.65 -10.54 -28.17
N GLN A 23 -8.98 -11.65 -27.50
CA GLN A 23 -9.95 -11.70 -26.42
C GLN A 23 -9.40 -12.61 -25.30
N GLN A 24 -9.43 -12.09 -24.07
CA GLN A 24 -9.04 -12.85 -22.88
C GLN A 24 -10.15 -13.82 -22.47
N THR A 25 -9.78 -14.84 -21.69
CA THR A 25 -10.77 -15.74 -21.07
C THR A 25 -11.65 -14.99 -20.06
N ASP A 26 -12.88 -15.46 -19.85
CA ASP A 26 -13.79 -14.88 -18.85
C ASP A 26 -13.19 -14.91 -17.44
N HIS A 27 -12.40 -15.94 -17.13
CA HIS A 27 -11.65 -16.06 -15.89
C HIS A 27 -10.64 -14.91 -15.73
N THR A 28 -9.80 -14.67 -16.75
CA THR A 28 -8.79 -13.62 -16.74
C THR A 28 -9.43 -12.24 -16.57
N ILE A 29 -10.52 -11.96 -17.30
CA ILE A 29 -11.28 -10.70 -17.16
C ILE A 29 -11.83 -10.53 -15.73
N THR A 30 -12.35 -11.61 -15.15
CA THR A 30 -12.87 -11.61 -13.77
C THR A 30 -11.75 -11.32 -12.77
N MET A 31 -10.58 -11.96 -12.93
CA MET A 31 -9.41 -11.72 -12.08
C MET A 31 -8.90 -10.29 -12.17
N ILE A 32 -8.83 -9.71 -13.38
CA ILE A 32 -8.45 -8.29 -13.56
C ILE A 32 -9.40 -7.39 -12.74
N ARG A 33 -10.71 -7.61 -12.84
CA ARG A 33 -11.70 -6.82 -12.09
C ARG A 33 -11.55 -6.97 -10.57
N ILE A 34 -11.28 -8.18 -10.09
CA ILE A 34 -11.04 -8.44 -8.67
C ILE A 34 -9.79 -7.70 -8.20
N LEU A 35 -8.69 -7.77 -8.95
CA LEU A 35 -7.43 -7.11 -8.60
C LEU A 35 -7.53 -5.58 -8.60
N PHE A 36 -8.35 -5.00 -9.47
CA PHE A 36 -8.65 -3.57 -9.49
C PHE A 36 -9.18 -3.06 -8.14
N LEU A 37 -9.93 -3.90 -7.42
CA LEU A 37 -10.45 -3.57 -6.09
C LEU A 37 -9.53 -4.09 -4.96
N ALA A 38 -9.00 -5.29 -5.10
CA ALA A 38 -8.22 -5.95 -4.05
C ALA A 38 -6.90 -5.23 -3.75
N ILE A 39 -6.20 -4.71 -4.78
CA ILE A 39 -4.92 -4.01 -4.59
C ILE A 39 -5.10 -2.73 -3.75
N PRO A 40 -6.03 -1.81 -4.07
CA PRO A 40 -6.32 -0.65 -3.21
C PRO A 40 -6.73 -1.03 -1.80
N ILE A 41 -7.60 -2.03 -1.63
CA ILE A 41 -8.04 -2.49 -0.31
C ILE A 41 -6.85 -2.98 0.52
N ALA A 42 -5.97 -3.78 -0.07
CA ALA A 42 -4.77 -4.27 0.61
C ALA A 42 -3.85 -3.10 1.03
N GLY A 43 -3.69 -2.09 0.18
CA GLY A 43 -2.95 -0.88 0.51
C GLY A 43 -3.55 -0.09 1.69
N LEU A 44 -4.88 0.07 1.71
CA LEU A 44 -5.58 0.72 2.83
C LEU A 44 -5.49 -0.09 4.12
N ALA A 45 -5.67 -1.41 4.05
CA ALA A 45 -5.52 -2.30 5.19
C ALA A 45 -4.09 -2.24 5.76
N PHE A 46 -3.08 -2.29 4.90
CA PHE A 46 -1.68 -2.13 5.30
C PHE A 46 -1.41 -0.78 5.96
N SER A 47 -2.01 0.29 5.44
CA SER A 47 -1.94 1.63 6.04
C SER A 47 -2.58 1.67 7.42
N MET A 48 -3.77 1.07 7.57
CA MET A 48 -4.46 0.98 8.85
C MET A 48 -3.66 0.18 9.89
N ILE A 49 -3.09 -0.96 9.50
CA ILE A 49 -2.20 -1.75 10.36
C ILE A 49 -0.97 -0.92 10.75
N SER A 50 -0.37 -0.20 9.81
CA SER A 50 0.78 0.67 10.11
C SER A 50 0.42 1.75 11.13
N LEU A 51 -0.78 2.34 11.03
CA LEU A 51 -1.26 3.32 12.00
C LEU A 51 -1.43 2.75 13.41
N THR A 52 -1.80 1.48 13.56
CA THR A 52 -1.86 0.87 14.92
C THR A 52 -0.49 0.79 15.62
N ARG A 53 0.61 0.79 14.86
CA ARG A 53 1.97 0.80 15.39
C ARG A 53 2.46 2.20 15.78
N PHE A 54 1.78 3.25 15.33
CA PHE A 54 2.05 4.62 15.75
C PHE A 54 1.06 5.01 16.85
N PRO A 55 1.49 5.10 18.12
CA PRO A 55 0.63 5.61 19.18
C PRO A 55 0.39 7.10 18.93
N LEU A 56 -0.68 7.41 18.20
CA LEU A 56 -1.18 8.77 17.99
C LEU A 56 -1.93 9.27 19.25
N THR A 57 -1.43 8.95 20.43
CA THR A 57 -2.01 9.41 21.69
C THR A 57 -1.56 10.83 21.96
N HIS A 58 -2.43 11.64 22.57
CA HIS A 58 -2.10 12.99 23.00
C HIS A 58 -0.88 13.01 23.94
N GLU A 59 -0.81 12.02 24.83
CA GLU A 59 0.33 11.82 25.73
C GLU A 59 1.65 11.63 24.98
N LYS A 60 1.70 10.75 23.96
CA LYS A 60 2.92 10.53 23.20
C LYS A 60 3.36 11.78 22.44
N MET A 61 2.42 12.55 21.91
CA MET A 61 2.72 13.82 21.24
C MET A 61 3.29 14.86 22.22
N MET A 62 2.74 14.96 23.42
CA MET A 62 3.25 15.85 24.47
C MET A 62 4.65 15.43 24.94
N GLU A 63 4.89 14.13 25.14
CA GLU A 63 6.21 13.59 25.49
C GLU A 63 7.26 13.94 24.40
N ILE A 64 6.93 13.72 23.13
CA ILE A 64 7.81 14.06 22.01
C ILE A 64 8.08 15.56 21.95
N ARG A 65 7.05 16.40 22.15
CA ARG A 65 7.20 17.86 22.18
C ARG A 65 8.15 18.30 23.28
N THR A 66 7.98 17.81 24.50
CA THR A 66 8.87 18.13 25.62
C THR A 66 10.31 17.69 25.35
N ALA A 67 10.49 16.50 24.77
CA ALA A 67 11.82 16.01 24.38
C ALA A 67 12.47 16.87 23.29
N LEU A 68 11.69 17.36 22.32
CA LEU A 68 12.17 18.27 21.28
C LEU A 68 12.49 19.66 21.83
N GLU A 69 11.66 20.21 22.72
CA GLU A 69 11.90 21.49 23.40
C GLU A 69 13.15 21.43 24.28
N ALA A 70 13.39 20.32 24.99
CA ALA A 70 14.60 20.11 25.77
C ALA A 70 15.88 20.04 24.91
N ARG A 71 15.78 19.47 23.70
CA ARG A 71 16.90 19.37 22.76
C ARG A 71 17.15 20.65 21.97
N ARG A 72 16.12 21.48 21.74
CA ARG A 72 16.24 22.67 20.88
C ARG A 72 17.21 23.71 21.45
N GLY A 73 17.54 23.62 22.75
CA GLY A 73 18.20 24.70 23.46
C GLY A 73 17.27 25.91 23.50
N LYS A 74 17.13 26.54 24.66
CA LYS A 74 16.39 27.80 24.74
C LYS A 74 17.07 28.79 23.77
N VAL A 75 16.32 29.32 22.82
CA VAL A 75 16.62 30.64 22.23
C VAL A 75 16.16 31.68 23.24
#